data_AF-A0A167I5C3-F1
#
_entry.id   AF-A0A167I5C3-F1
#
_cell.length_a   1.000
_cell.length_b   1.000
_cell.length_c   1.000
_cell.angle_alpha   90.00
_cell.angle_beta   90.00
_cell.angle_gamma   90.00
#
_symmetry.space_group_name_H-M   'P 1'
#
loop_
_entity.id
_entity.type
_entity.pdbx_description
1 polymer ?
#
loop_
_entity_poly.entity_id
_entity_poly.type
_entity_poly.pdbx_seq_one_letter_code
_entity_poly.pdbx_strand_id
1 'polypeptide(L)'
;MSDIEYDTSAWGEVKADIYAGEPCGSKHEKYIEMSCRDDMGSVNEKDIIICSSIWPVGTKISIEIPLCPECETDAKLQDKAGKCECGFDWKTWAEEQYS
;
A
#
# COMPACT_ATOMS: atom_id res chain seq x y z
N MET A 1 -21.55 -14.59 2.45
CA MET A 1 -20.85 -13.49 1.77
C MET A 1 -19.66 -14.11 1.09
N SER A 2 -19.46 -13.86 -0.20
CA SER A 2 -18.24 -14.25 -0.90
C SER A 2 -17.06 -13.53 -0.25
N ASP A 3 -15.97 -14.25 -0.03
CA ASP A 3 -14.73 -13.66 0.50
C ASP A 3 -14.22 -12.61 -0.51
N ILE A 4 -13.97 -11.38 -0.06
CA ILE A 4 -13.35 -10.37 -0.90
C ILE A 4 -11.85 -10.65 -0.99
N GLU A 5 -11.36 -10.72 -2.21
CA GLU A 5 -9.95 -10.80 -2.50
C GLU A 5 -9.33 -9.40 -2.54
N TYR A 6 -8.02 -9.33 -2.26
CA TYR A 6 -7.28 -8.09 -2.25
C TYR A 6 -6.07 -8.21 -3.18
N ASP A 7 -5.73 -7.12 -3.86
CA ASP A 7 -4.51 -7.03 -4.66
C ASP A 7 -3.50 -6.08 -4.01
N THR A 8 -2.24 -6.49 -3.99
CA THR A 8 -1.14 -5.67 -3.43
C THR A 8 -0.81 -4.54 -4.40
N SER A 9 -1.14 -3.32 -3.99
CA SER A 9 -0.95 -2.09 -4.77
C SER A 9 0.37 -1.38 -4.47
N ALA A 10 0.91 -1.51 -3.26
CA ALA A 10 2.21 -0.97 -2.89
C ALA A 10 2.89 -1.87 -1.86
N TRP A 11 4.22 -1.90 -1.89
CA TRP A 11 5.03 -2.66 -0.93
C TRP A 11 6.27 -1.87 -0.51
N GLY A 12 6.72 -2.13 0.71
CA GLY A 12 7.91 -1.53 1.31
C GLY A 12 8.82 -2.57 1.96
N GLU A 13 10.12 -2.39 1.78
CA GLU A 13 11.15 -3.21 2.42
C GLU A 13 12.10 -2.34 3.26
N VAL A 14 12.37 -2.79 4.50
CA VAL A 14 13.43 -2.16 5.31
C VAL A 14 14.80 -2.61 4.79
N LYS A 15 15.53 -1.64 4.23
CA LYS A 15 16.90 -1.80 3.74
C LYS A 15 17.90 -1.09 4.65
N ALA A 16 19.18 -1.43 4.47
CA ALA A 16 20.29 -0.84 5.19
C ALA A 16 21.14 0.01 4.24
N ASP A 17 21.37 1.26 4.60
CA ASP A 17 22.41 2.09 4.00
C ASP A 17 23.76 1.71 4.62
N ILE A 18 24.58 1.01 3.85
CA ILE A 18 25.91 0.52 4.25
C ILE A 18 27.00 1.60 4.16
N TYR A 19 26.67 2.78 3.64
CA TYR A 19 27.60 3.91 3.52
C TYR A 19 27.36 4.98 4.58
N ALA A 20 26.36 4.78 5.45
CA ALA A 20 26.02 5.72 6.50
C ALA A 20 27.11 5.85 7.59
N GLY A 21 27.08 6.98 8.30
CA GLY A 21 28.03 7.33 9.36
C GLY A 21 29.35 7.92 8.86
N GLU A 22 30.05 8.65 9.74
CA GLU A 22 31.43 9.10 9.50
C GLU A 22 32.43 8.35 10.40
N PRO A 23 33.56 7.84 9.86
CA PRO A 23 33.89 7.78 8.42
C PRO A 23 32.88 6.90 7.64
N CYS A 24 32.77 7.12 6.33
CA CYS A 24 31.82 6.43 5.46
C CYS A 24 31.77 4.91 5.73
N GLY A 25 30.57 4.39 5.96
CA GLY A 25 30.33 2.97 6.30
C GLY A 25 30.66 2.58 7.74
N SER A 26 30.86 3.55 8.64
CA SER A 26 31.04 3.28 10.08
C SER A 26 29.74 2.85 10.77
N LYS A 27 28.58 3.09 10.16
CA LYS A 27 27.26 2.71 10.68
C LYS A 27 26.38 2.19 9.55
N HIS A 28 25.49 1.27 9.90
CA HIS A 28 24.37 0.91 9.03
C HIS A 28 23.14 1.66 9.51
N GLU A 29 22.57 2.51 8.66
CA GLU A 29 21.30 3.20 8.93
C GLU A 29 20.16 2.49 8.21
N LYS A 30 19.02 2.36 8.89
CA LYS A 30 17.85 1.66 8.34
C LYS A 30 16.93 2.65 7.67
N TYR A 31 16.43 2.32 6.48
CA TYR A 31 15.40 3.09 5.79
C TYR A 31 14.40 2.15 5.13
N ILE A 32 13.23 2.67 4.74
CA ILE A 32 12.23 1.92 3.98
C ILE A 32 12.34 2.34 2.52
N GLU A 33 12.52 1.36 1.63
CA GLU A 33 12.34 1.56 0.20
C GLU A 33 10.90 1.16 -0.16
N MET A 34 10.14 2.10 -0.73
CA MET A 34 8.75 1.88 -1.16
C MET A 34 8.68 1.71 -2.67
N SER A 35 7.81 0.83 -3.13
CA SER A 35 7.45 0.64 -4.54
C SER A 35 5.92 0.63 -4.67
N CYS A 36 5.41 1.33 -5.67
CA CYS A 36 3.99 1.35 -6.02
C CYS A 36 3.82 0.71 -7.39
N ARG A 37 2.78 -0.10 -7.58
CA ARG A 37 2.45 -0.64 -8.89
C ARG A 37 2.08 0.51 -9.84
N ASP A 38 2.64 0.48 -11.05
CA ASP A 38 2.36 1.40 -12.17
C ASP A 38 2.75 2.89 -12.01
N ASP A 39 3.59 3.23 -11.02
CA ASP A 39 4.07 4.61 -10.84
C ASP A 39 5.39 4.89 -11.59
N MET A 40 5.39 5.84 -12.53
CA MET A 40 6.58 6.38 -13.23
C MET A 40 6.92 7.83 -12.78
N GLY A 41 6.26 8.36 -11.73
CA GLY A 41 6.54 9.65 -11.08
C GLY A 41 5.39 10.17 -10.19
N SER A 42 5.73 10.62 -8.97
CA SER A 42 4.81 11.15 -7.92
C SER A 42 4.76 12.70 -7.89
N VAL A 43 3.89 13.48 -7.23
CA VAL A 43 3.40 13.51 -5.82
C VAL A 43 2.22 14.52 -5.66
N ASN A 44 1.43 14.43 -4.57
CA ASN A 44 1.16 15.53 -3.61
C ASN A 44 0.72 14.92 -2.25
N GLU A 45 1.37 15.29 -1.15
CA GLU A 45 1.44 14.55 0.14
C GLU A 45 0.25 14.74 1.14
N LYS A 46 -0.08 13.63 1.84
CA LYS A 46 -1.14 13.35 2.85
C LYS A 46 -0.76 11.99 3.53
N ASP A 47 0.29 11.99 4.35
CA ASP A 47 1.22 10.85 4.34
C ASP A 47 0.99 9.75 5.38
N ILE A 48 1.52 8.57 5.07
CA ILE A 48 1.86 7.53 6.05
C ILE A 48 3.36 7.65 6.31
N ILE A 49 3.73 8.18 7.48
CA ILE A 49 5.12 8.24 7.95
C ILE A 49 5.39 6.99 8.78
N ILE A 50 6.23 6.09 8.26
CA ILE A 50 6.63 4.86 8.97
C ILE A 50 8.08 5.01 9.42
N CYS A 51 8.31 4.99 10.73
CA CYS A 51 9.64 5.10 11.29
C CYS A 51 10.37 3.76 11.19
N SER A 52 11.33 3.61 10.28
CA SER A 52 12.14 2.38 10.12
C SER A 52 12.93 2.01 11.39
N SER A 53 13.22 2.99 12.25
CA SER A 53 14.10 2.80 13.42
C SER A 53 13.56 1.78 14.43
N ILE A 54 12.24 1.64 14.53
CA ILE A 54 11.60 0.71 15.47
C ILE A 54 11.53 -0.72 14.94
N TRP A 55 11.81 -0.94 13.65
CA TRP A 55 11.64 -2.23 12.99
C TRP A 55 12.99 -2.92 12.73
N PRO A 56 13.07 -4.25 12.84
CA PRO A 56 14.23 -5.01 12.39
C PRO A 56 14.34 -5.01 10.86
N VAL A 57 15.56 -5.21 10.36
CA VAL A 57 15.80 -5.45 8.92
C VAL A 57 15.03 -6.70 8.47
N GLY A 58 14.45 -6.66 7.28
CA GLY A 58 13.58 -7.72 6.75
C GLY A 58 12.10 -7.56 7.10
N THR A 59 11.72 -6.48 7.79
CA THR A 59 10.31 -6.10 7.95
C THR A 59 9.72 -5.76 6.58
N LYS A 60 8.51 -6.28 6.32
CA LYS A 60 7.76 -6.07 5.08
C LYS A 60 6.44 -5.37 5.39
N ILE A 61 6.08 -4.41 4.55
CA ILE A 61 4.81 -3.67 4.65
C ILE A 61 4.14 -3.76 3.29
N SER A 62 2.88 -4.19 3.26
CA SER A 62 2.05 -4.23 2.05
C SER A 62 0.82 -3.35 2.24
N ILE A 63 0.41 -2.68 1.17
CA ILE A 63 -0.89 -2.01 1.06
C ILE A 63 -1.70 -2.77 0.03
N GLU A 64 -2.82 -3.32 0.49
CA GLU A 64 -3.71 -4.14 -0.32
C GLU A 64 -5.02 -3.39 -0.56
N ILE A 65 -5.61 -3.57 -1.74
CA ILE A 65 -6.85 -2.91 -2.16
C ILE A 65 -7.87 -3.98 -2.52
N PRO A 66 -9.13 -3.85 -2.07
CA PRO A 66 -10.15 -4.85 -2.35
C PRO A 66 -10.46 -4.92 -3.85
N LEU A 67 -10.68 -6.14 -4.33
CA LEU A 67 -11.17 -6.44 -5.67
C LEU A 67 -12.67 -6.63 -5.65
N CYS A 68 -13.34 -6.24 -6.73
CA CYS A 68 -14.79 -6.43 -6.83
C CYS A 68 -15.11 -7.93 -6.79
N PRO A 69 -15.98 -8.39 -5.88
CA PRO A 69 -16.29 -9.82 -5.76
C PRO A 69 -17.05 -10.39 -6.96
N GLU A 70 -17.54 -9.53 -7.86
CA GLU A 70 -18.32 -9.95 -9.04
C GLU A 70 -17.51 -9.96 -10.34
N CYS A 71 -16.56 -9.06 -10.50
CA CYS A 71 -15.78 -8.92 -11.73
C CYS A 71 -14.27 -8.77 -11.53
N GLU A 72 -13.79 -8.92 -10.30
CA GLU A 72 -12.37 -8.95 -9.92
C GLU A 72 -11.57 -7.68 -10.28
N THR A 73 -12.26 -6.60 -10.65
CA THR A 73 -11.64 -5.32 -10.95
C THR A 73 -11.29 -4.56 -9.68
N ASP A 74 -10.21 -3.79 -9.73
CA ASP A 74 -9.74 -2.93 -8.64
C ASP A 74 -10.83 -1.94 -8.19
N ALA A 75 -11.11 -1.84 -6.88
CA ALA A 75 -12.04 -0.87 -6.30
C ALA A 75 -11.71 0.59 -6.68
N LYS A 76 -10.46 0.92 -7.03
CA LYS A 76 -10.07 2.22 -7.57
C LYS A 76 -10.81 2.61 -8.85
N LEU A 77 -11.31 1.63 -9.61
CA LEU A 77 -12.05 1.84 -10.86
C LEU A 77 -13.53 2.17 -10.63
N GLN A 78 -13.98 2.30 -9.37
CA GLN A 78 -15.35 2.70 -9.08
C GLN A 78 -15.68 4.09 -9.62
N ASP A 79 -16.95 4.28 -9.98
CA ASP A 79 -17.46 5.57 -10.42
C ASP A 79 -17.62 6.57 -9.26
N LYS A 80 -18.07 7.79 -9.59
CA LYS A 80 -18.30 8.85 -8.60
C LYS A 80 -19.42 8.53 -7.61
N ALA A 81 -20.28 7.56 -7.89
CA ALA A 81 -21.35 7.10 -7.02
C ALA A 81 -20.90 5.94 -6.11
N GLY A 82 -19.66 5.46 -6.24
CA GLY A 82 -19.15 4.32 -5.50
C GLY A 82 -19.61 2.98 -6.06
N LYS A 83 -19.83 2.90 -7.38
CA LYS A 83 -20.22 1.65 -8.05
C LYS A 83 -19.13 1.12 -8.94
N CYS A 84 -18.98 -0.20 -8.96
CA CYS A 84 -18.17 -0.90 -9.94
C CYS A 84 -18.85 -0.89 -11.33
N GLU A 85 -18.09 -1.09 -12.40
CA GLU A 85 -18.62 -1.20 -13.77
C GLU A 85 -19.63 -2.36 -13.93
N CYS A 86 -19.51 -3.42 -13.13
CA CYS A 86 -20.46 -4.53 -13.09
C CYS A 86 -21.76 -4.23 -12.32
N GLY A 87 -21.82 -3.10 -11.59
CA GLY A 87 -22.96 -2.68 -10.79
C GLY A 87 -22.83 -2.94 -9.28
N PHE A 88 -21.76 -3.61 -8.82
CA PHE A 88 -21.47 -3.80 -7.40
C PHE A 88 -21.37 -2.47 -6.66
N ASP A 89 -22.04 -2.35 -5.51
CA ASP A 89 -22.12 -1.11 -4.72
C ASP A 89 -21.05 -1.10 -3.62
N TRP A 90 -19.90 -0.51 -3.92
CA TRP A 90 -18.79 -0.37 -2.98
C TRP A 90 -19.14 0.48 -1.77
N LYS A 91 -20.06 1.45 -1.93
CA LYS A 91 -20.49 2.31 -0.84
C LYS A 91 -21.28 1.51 0.20
N THR A 92 -22.30 0.77 -0.23
CA THR A 92 -23.08 -0.09 0.67
C THR A 92 -22.20 -1.15 1.30
N TRP A 93 -21.31 -1.78 0.53
CA TRP A 93 -20.36 -2.75 1.09
C TRP A 93 -19.48 -2.14 2.19
N ALA A 94 -18.90 -0.96 1.95
CA ALA A 94 -18.03 -0.29 2.92
C ALA A 94 -18.78 0.09 4.20
N GLU A 95 -20.01 0.58 4.05
CA GLU A 95 -20.90 0.89 5.17
C GLU A 95 -21.20 -0.38 5.99
N GLU A 96 -21.55 -1.51 5.36
CA GLU A 96 -21.88 -2.75 6.08
C GLU A 96 -20.68 -3.42 6.78
N GLN A 97 -19.47 -3.32 6.23
CA GLN A 97 -18.29 -4.02 6.76
C GLN A 97 -17.52 -3.23 7.83
N TYR A 98 -17.55 -1.91 7.79
CA TYR A 98 -16.68 -1.05 8.60
C TYR A 98 -17.43 -0.03 9.49
N SER A 99 -18.76 -0.06 9.54
CA SER A 99 -19.57 0.74 10.48
C SER A 99 -19.76 0.08 11.84
#